data_AF-A0A7C6ZUV3-F1
#
_entry.id   AF-A0A7C6ZUV3-F1
#
_cell.length_a   1.000
_cell.length_b   1.000
_cell.length_c   1.000
_cell.angle_alpha   90.00
_cell.angle_beta   90.00
_cell.angle_gamma   90.00
#
_symmetry.space_group_name_H-M   'P 1'
#
loop_
_entity.id
_entity.type
_entity.pdbx_description
1 polymer ?
#
loop_
_entity_poly.entity_id
_entity_poly.type
_entity_poly.pdbx_seq_one_letter_code
_entity_poly.pdbx_strand_id
1 'polypeptide(L)'
;MKIARLTPDAADALPAAPGSYLLILYAERSAEITIGRLGSVQVIPGWYLYTGSALGPGGLRGRVRHHLRPVTRPHWHIDYLRQACTVTEVWYMLDARRWEHLWSTMLSQFASPIPGFGASDCRCVAHAFYLAHPPTSEAIGTFLVSDLQTVAQLDEGD
;
A
#
# COMPACT_ATOMS: atom_id res chain seq x y z
N MET A 1 -1.99 9.82 -16.81
CA MET A 1 -2.52 8.89 -15.78
C MET A 1 -3.17 9.68 -14.65
N LYS A 2 -4.15 9.12 -13.92
CA LYS A 2 -4.82 9.77 -12.80
C LYS A 2 -4.78 8.86 -11.57
N ILE A 3 -4.46 9.44 -10.41
CA ILE A 3 -4.61 8.80 -9.11
C ILE A 3 -6.02 9.05 -8.61
N ALA A 4 -6.63 8.02 -8.05
CA ALA A 4 -7.94 8.10 -7.43
C ALA A 4 -7.91 7.51 -6.03
N ARG A 5 -8.88 7.92 -5.20
CA ARG A 5 -9.05 7.45 -3.83
C ARG A 5 -10.48 7.00 -3.58
N LEU A 6 -10.66 6.05 -2.67
CA LEU A 6 -11.96 5.55 -2.23
C LEU A 6 -11.91 5.06 -0.79
N THR A 7 -13.07 5.03 -0.14
CA THR A 7 -13.26 4.37 1.16
C THR A 7 -13.45 2.86 0.96
N PRO A 8 -13.08 2.01 1.93
CA PRO A 8 -13.22 0.55 1.86
C PRO A 8 -14.57 0.05 1.37
N ASP A 9 -15.67 0.66 1.82
CA ASP A 9 -17.04 0.25 1.46
C ASP A 9 -17.35 0.46 -0.03
N ALA A 10 -16.57 1.28 -0.73
CA ALA A 10 -16.68 1.55 -2.16
C ALA A 10 -15.74 0.69 -3.03
N ALA A 11 -15.08 -0.34 -2.48
CA ALA A 11 -14.11 -1.15 -3.23
C ALA A 11 -14.71 -1.86 -4.46
N ASP A 12 -16.01 -2.07 -4.48
CA ASP A 12 -16.74 -2.63 -5.63
C ASP A 12 -16.71 -1.70 -6.86
N ALA A 13 -16.51 -0.40 -6.65
CA ALA A 13 -16.35 0.58 -7.72
C ALA A 13 -14.96 0.54 -8.37
N LEU A 14 -13.99 -0.19 -7.81
CA LEU A 14 -12.66 -0.30 -8.40
C LEU A 14 -12.72 -0.91 -9.80
N PRO A 15 -11.87 -0.49 -10.74
CA PRO A 15 -11.74 -1.16 -12.03
C PRO A 15 -11.17 -2.58 -11.86
N ALA A 16 -11.70 -3.54 -12.62
CA ALA A 16 -11.12 -4.87 -12.76
C ALA A 16 -9.96 -4.87 -13.78
N ALA A 17 -8.99 -3.97 -13.56
CA ALA A 17 -7.89 -3.71 -14.47
C ALA A 17 -6.55 -3.65 -13.71
N PRO A 18 -5.41 -3.87 -14.39
CA PRO A 18 -4.08 -3.75 -13.80
C PRO A 18 -3.84 -2.37 -13.17
N GLY A 19 -3.10 -2.35 -12.08
CA GLY A 19 -2.76 -1.13 -11.37
C GLY A 19 -1.90 -1.33 -10.14
N SER A 20 -1.48 -0.22 -9.56
CA SER A 20 -0.83 -0.16 -8.25
C SER A 20 -1.75 0.53 -7.24
N TYR A 21 -1.64 0.14 -5.97
CA TYR A 21 -2.45 0.67 -4.89
C TYR A 21 -1.62 0.98 -3.65
N LEU A 22 -2.16 1.88 -2.84
CA LEU A 22 -1.70 2.24 -1.51
C LEU A 22 -2.90 2.10 -0.57
N LEU A 23 -2.78 1.23 0.42
CA LEU A 23 -3.72 1.12 1.52
C LEU A 23 -3.27 2.05 2.65
N ILE A 24 -4.22 2.81 3.17
CA ILE A 24 -4.07 3.53 4.43
C ILE A 24 -4.78 2.71 5.50
N LEU A 25 -4.07 2.38 6.57
CA LEU A 25 -4.60 1.61 7.69
C LEU A 25 -4.39 2.36 9.00
N TYR A 26 -5.24 2.08 9.98
CA TYR A 26 -5.16 2.63 11.31
C TYR A 26 -5.13 1.51 12.36
N ALA A 27 -4.19 1.60 13.29
CA ALA A 27 -4.12 0.79 14.50
C ALA A 27 -4.60 1.63 15.69
N GLU A 28 -5.64 1.17 16.37
CA GLU A 28 -6.15 1.84 17.58
C GLU A 28 -5.34 1.44 18.82
N ARG A 29 -4.83 0.21 18.86
CA ARG A 29 -4.15 -0.38 20.02
C ARG A 29 -2.87 -1.09 19.59
N SER A 30 -1.95 -1.25 20.52
CA SER A 30 -0.75 -2.05 20.29
C SER A 30 -1.10 -3.52 20.14
N ALA A 31 -0.36 -4.23 19.29
CA ALA A 31 -0.43 -5.67 19.11
C ALA A 31 0.91 -6.21 18.62
N GLU A 32 1.24 -7.45 18.99
CA GLU A 32 2.34 -8.17 18.36
C GLU A 32 1.76 -9.10 17.29
N ILE A 33 2.30 -9.04 16.08
CA ILE A 33 1.95 -9.95 14.98
C ILE A 33 3.17 -10.74 14.55
N THR A 34 3.02 -12.04 14.34
CA THR A 34 4.11 -12.91 13.85
C THR A 34 3.88 -13.23 12.38
N ILE A 35 4.83 -12.84 11.53
CA ILE A 35 4.70 -12.89 10.06
C ILE A 35 5.76 -13.83 9.49
N GLY A 36 5.49 -15.14 9.49
CA GLY A 36 6.34 -16.14 8.85
C GLY A 36 7.85 -15.92 9.08
N ARG A 37 8.63 -15.81 8.00
CA ARG A 37 10.08 -15.56 8.06
C ARG A 37 10.48 -14.13 8.40
N LEU A 38 9.56 -13.17 8.31
CA LEU A 38 9.81 -11.78 8.71
C LEU A 38 9.93 -11.67 10.24
N GLY A 39 9.34 -12.61 10.99
CA GLY A 39 9.39 -12.66 12.44
C GLY A 39 8.27 -11.84 13.09
N SER A 40 8.49 -11.43 14.35
CA SER A 40 7.54 -10.61 15.10
C SER A 40 7.66 -9.14 14.73
N VAL A 41 6.52 -8.51 14.48
CA VAL A 41 6.38 -7.06 14.24
C VAL A 41 5.51 -6.49 15.34
N GLN A 42 6.00 -5.43 15.99
CA GLN A 42 5.22 -4.68 16.96
C GLN A 42 4.39 -3.62 16.23
N VAL A 43 3.07 -3.76 16.32
CA VAL A 43 2.10 -2.77 15.88
C VAL A 43 1.82 -1.86 17.08
N ILE A 44 1.88 -0.55 16.86
CA ILE A 44 1.61 0.48 17.86
C ILE A 44 0.52 1.42 17.34
N PRO A 45 -0.22 2.13 18.21
CA PRO A 45 -1.27 3.04 17.77
C PRO A 45 -0.74 4.09 16.80
N GLY A 46 -1.44 4.24 15.67
CA GLY A 46 -1.02 5.13 14.60
C GLY A 46 -1.44 4.65 13.22
N TRP A 47 -0.81 5.20 12.19
CA TRP A 47 -1.18 5.01 10.81
C TRP A 47 -0.15 4.16 10.09
N TYR A 48 -0.64 3.32 9.19
CA TYR A 48 0.17 2.41 8.41
C TYR A 48 -0.13 2.60 6.93
N LEU A 49 0.93 2.64 6.12
CA LEU A 49 0.87 2.77 4.68
C LEU A 49 1.35 1.47 4.07
N TYR A 50 0.58 0.88 3.16
CA TYR A 50 1.01 -0.34 2.46
C TYR A 50 0.83 -0.20 0.96
N THR A 51 1.91 -0.35 0.19
CA THR A 51 1.87 -0.29 -1.27
C THR A 51 2.03 -1.66 -1.93
N GLY A 52 1.29 -1.91 -2.99
CA GLY A 52 1.39 -3.14 -3.77
C GLY A 52 0.77 -3.01 -5.16
N SER A 53 0.90 -4.06 -5.96
CA SER A 53 0.37 -4.13 -7.32
C SER A 53 -0.69 -5.21 -7.51
N ALA A 54 -1.55 -4.97 -8.49
CA ALA A 54 -2.71 -5.79 -8.83
C ALA A 54 -2.71 -6.10 -10.33
N LEU A 55 -1.65 -6.76 -10.79
CA LEU A 55 -1.42 -7.07 -12.21
C LEU A 55 -2.05 -8.41 -12.66
N GLY A 56 -2.56 -9.20 -11.72
CA GLY A 56 -3.15 -10.50 -11.99
C GLY A 56 -4.65 -10.45 -12.35
N PRO A 57 -5.28 -11.63 -12.51
CA PRO A 57 -6.71 -11.74 -12.79
C PRO A 57 -7.57 -10.97 -11.78
N GLY A 58 -8.55 -10.22 -12.29
CA GLY A 58 -9.43 -9.37 -11.48
C GLY A 58 -8.85 -7.99 -11.13
N GLY A 59 -7.57 -7.74 -11.41
CA GLY A 59 -6.95 -6.42 -11.28
C GLY A 59 -7.06 -5.81 -9.89
N LEU A 60 -7.07 -4.48 -9.82
CA LEU A 60 -7.25 -3.72 -8.58
C LEU A 60 -8.50 -4.14 -7.81
N ARG A 61 -9.65 -4.28 -8.48
CA ARG A 61 -10.89 -4.74 -7.84
C ARG A 61 -10.70 -6.06 -7.11
N GLY A 62 -10.09 -7.04 -7.77
CA GLY A 62 -9.86 -8.37 -7.18
C GLY A 62 -8.90 -8.32 -5.98
N ARG A 63 -7.76 -7.65 -6.15
CA ARG A 63 -6.72 -7.58 -5.11
C ARG A 63 -7.20 -6.78 -3.89
N VAL A 64 -7.78 -5.60 -4.09
CA VAL A 64 -8.24 -4.77 -2.97
C VAL A 64 -9.43 -5.41 -2.27
N ARG A 65 -10.37 -6.05 -2.97
CA ARG A 65 -11.44 -6.81 -2.32
C ARG A 65 -10.91 -7.91 -1.41
N HIS A 66 -9.85 -8.61 -1.83
CA HIS A 66 -9.20 -9.58 -0.94
C HIS A 66 -8.72 -8.90 0.35
N HIS A 67 -8.03 -7.77 0.21
CA HIS A 67 -7.54 -6.94 1.33
C HIS A 67 -8.63 -6.24 2.13
N LEU A 68 -9.90 -6.40 1.82
CA LEU A 68 -11.00 -5.83 2.61
C LEU A 68 -11.87 -6.91 3.25
N ARG A 69 -11.77 -8.15 2.79
CA ARG A 69 -12.46 -9.29 3.43
C ARG A 69 -11.83 -9.63 4.77
N PRO A 70 -12.61 -10.15 5.74
CA PRO A 70 -12.07 -10.62 7.01
C PRO A 70 -10.91 -11.60 6.81
N VAL A 71 -9.83 -11.41 7.58
CA VAL A 71 -8.65 -12.27 7.52
C VAL A 71 -8.95 -13.55 8.30
N THR A 72 -9.26 -14.64 7.59
CA THR A 72 -9.48 -15.96 8.21
C THR A 72 -8.24 -16.83 8.17
N ARG A 73 -7.41 -16.68 7.13
CA ARG A 73 -6.15 -17.39 6.93
C ARG A 73 -5.16 -16.44 6.26
N PRO A 74 -4.27 -15.78 7.01
CA PRO A 74 -3.35 -14.80 6.46
C PRO A 74 -2.33 -15.49 5.53
N HIS A 75 -2.08 -14.91 4.36
CA HIS A 75 -1.15 -15.44 3.37
C HIS A 75 -0.08 -14.40 3.00
N TRP A 76 -0.49 -13.16 2.71
CA TRP A 76 0.42 -12.05 2.45
C TRP A 76 0.75 -11.31 3.74
N HIS A 77 1.91 -10.65 3.82
CA HIS A 77 2.31 -9.92 5.04
C HIS A 77 1.23 -8.91 5.49
N ILE A 78 0.59 -8.22 4.54
CA ILE A 78 -0.50 -7.28 4.82
C ILE A 78 -1.70 -7.95 5.51
N ASP A 79 -1.96 -9.23 5.27
CA ASP A 79 -3.06 -9.95 5.93
C ASP A 79 -2.82 -10.06 7.44
N TYR A 80 -1.56 -10.23 7.87
CA TYR A 80 -1.20 -10.24 9.29
C TYR A 80 -1.37 -8.85 9.91
N LEU A 81 -0.91 -7.80 9.23
CA LEU A 81 -1.08 -6.42 9.72
C LEU A 81 -2.55 -6.03 9.86
N ARG A 82 -3.40 -6.50 8.94
CA ARG A 82 -4.86 -6.30 8.98
C ARG A 82 -5.57 -6.99 10.14
N GLN A 83 -4.92 -7.87 10.89
CA GLN A 83 -5.47 -8.41 12.14
C GLN A 83 -5.40 -7.37 13.28
N ALA A 84 -4.48 -6.40 13.19
CA ALA A 84 -4.28 -5.34 14.16
C ALA A 84 -4.72 -3.95 13.65
N CYS A 85 -4.88 -3.79 12.33
CA CYS A 85 -5.21 -2.52 11.69
C CYS A 85 -6.47 -2.60 10.84
N THR A 86 -7.24 -1.51 10.83
CA THR A 86 -8.39 -1.33 9.94
C THR A 86 -7.98 -0.51 8.72
N VAL A 87 -8.34 -0.96 7.51
CA VAL A 87 -8.14 -0.16 6.29
C VAL A 87 -9.12 1.02 6.33
N THR A 88 -8.62 2.24 6.15
CA THR A 88 -9.41 3.48 6.19
C THR A 88 -9.58 4.11 4.82
N GLU A 89 -8.57 4.00 3.96
CA GLU A 89 -8.61 4.52 2.59
C GLU A 89 -7.81 3.64 1.63
N VAL A 90 -8.18 3.69 0.34
CA VAL A 90 -7.44 3.07 -0.75
C VAL A 90 -7.16 4.12 -1.82
N TRP A 91 -5.89 4.31 -2.12
CA TRP A 91 -5.39 5.13 -3.22
C TRP A 91 -4.91 4.19 -4.33
N TYR A 92 -5.16 4.52 -5.59
CA TYR A 92 -4.78 3.65 -6.69
C TYR A 92 -4.51 4.39 -7.99
N MET A 93 -3.79 3.70 -8.88
CA MET A 93 -3.45 4.14 -10.22
C MET A 93 -3.64 2.99 -11.20
N LEU A 94 -4.29 3.26 -12.32
CA LEU A 94 -4.43 2.30 -13.42
C LEU A 94 -3.22 2.39 -14.34
N ASP A 95 -2.41 1.34 -14.32
CA ASP A 95 -1.28 1.11 -15.21
C ASP A 95 -0.80 -0.34 -15.02
N ALA A 96 -0.28 -0.95 -16.08
CA ALA A 96 0.40 -2.25 -16.01
C ALA A 96 1.82 -2.15 -15.42
N ARG A 97 2.41 -0.94 -15.36
CA ARG A 97 3.71 -0.70 -14.72
C ARG A 97 3.62 -0.90 -13.19
N ARG A 98 4.76 -1.32 -12.61
CA ARG A 98 4.92 -1.60 -11.17
C ARG A 98 5.31 -0.34 -10.37
N TRP A 99 4.35 0.56 -10.19
CA TRP A 99 4.55 1.82 -9.46
C TRP A 99 4.79 1.64 -7.96
N GLU A 100 4.42 0.49 -7.39
CA GLU A 100 4.58 0.18 -5.97
C GLU A 100 6.04 0.27 -5.49
N HIS A 101 7.03 -0.01 -6.34
CA HIS A 101 8.44 0.08 -5.97
C HIS A 101 8.90 1.54 -5.84
N LEU A 102 8.42 2.38 -6.74
CA LEU A 102 8.70 3.81 -6.72
C LEU A 102 8.01 4.46 -5.52
N TRP A 103 6.73 4.12 -5.28
CA TRP A 103 6.00 4.58 -4.10
C TRP A 103 6.67 4.12 -2.81
N SER A 104 7.12 2.86 -2.71
CA SER A 104 7.90 2.37 -1.56
C SER A 104 9.12 3.27 -1.27
N THR A 105 9.87 3.64 -2.32
CA THR A 105 11.06 4.50 -2.19
C THR A 105 10.69 5.90 -1.70
N MET A 106 9.61 6.49 -2.22
CA MET A 106 9.16 7.83 -1.83
C MET A 106 8.56 7.87 -0.42
N LEU A 107 7.72 6.89 -0.08
CA LEU A 107 7.14 6.76 1.26
C LEU A 107 8.23 6.64 2.33
N SER A 108 9.35 5.99 2.02
CA SER A 108 10.52 5.90 2.91
C SER A 108 11.12 7.26 3.30
N GLN A 109 10.83 8.33 2.55
CA GLN A 109 11.38 9.66 2.82
C GLN A 109 10.65 10.40 3.95
N PHE A 110 9.41 10.00 4.27
CA PHE A 110 8.59 10.70 5.26
C PHE A 110 7.83 9.77 6.22
N ALA A 111 7.83 8.47 5.97
CA ALA A 111 7.24 7.46 6.83
C ALA A 111 8.29 6.41 7.22
N SER A 112 8.18 5.88 8.45
CA SER A 112 9.15 4.92 8.98
C SER A 112 8.93 3.55 8.33
N PRO A 113 9.89 2.98 7.59
CA PRO A 113 9.72 1.67 6.97
C PRO A 113 9.61 0.56 8.03
N ILE A 114 8.85 -0.48 7.74
CA ILE A 114 8.86 -1.76 8.45
C ILE A 114 9.75 -2.71 7.63
N PRO A 115 11.04 -2.86 7.98
CA PRO A 115 12.01 -3.50 7.09
C PRO A 115 11.60 -4.91 6.67
N GLY A 116 11.72 -5.23 5.39
CA GLY A 116 11.37 -6.53 4.80
C GLY A 116 9.87 -6.77 4.62
N PHE A 117 9.00 -5.93 5.16
CA PHE A 117 7.55 -6.13 5.08
C PHE A 117 7.05 -5.94 3.64
N GLY A 118 6.48 -6.98 3.03
CA GLY A 118 5.95 -6.94 1.67
C GLY A 118 7.02 -6.84 0.58
N ALA A 119 8.30 -7.04 0.93
CA ALA A 119 9.44 -6.94 0.02
C ALA A 119 10.10 -8.31 -0.26
N SER A 120 9.38 -9.42 -0.05
CA SER A 120 9.94 -10.77 -0.14
C SER A 120 10.39 -11.18 -1.55
N ASP A 121 9.87 -10.53 -2.59
CA ASP A 121 10.14 -10.79 -4.01
C ASP A 121 10.86 -9.61 -4.70
N CYS A 122 11.32 -8.61 -3.95
CA CYS A 122 11.98 -7.43 -4.49
C CYS A 122 13.14 -6.96 -3.61
N ARG A 123 13.80 -5.87 -4.01
CA ARG A 123 14.92 -5.25 -3.26
C ARG A 123 14.52 -4.02 -2.46
N CYS A 124 13.22 -3.70 -2.40
CA CYS A 124 12.74 -2.57 -1.61
C CYS A 124 13.04 -2.79 -0.12
N VAL A 125 13.32 -1.71 0.60
CA VAL A 125 13.52 -1.77 2.07
C VAL A 125 12.24 -2.28 2.74
N ALA A 126 11.09 -1.76 2.32
CA ALA A 126 9.78 -2.14 2.82
C ALA A 126 8.70 -1.72 1.83
N HIS A 127 7.57 -2.42 1.86
CA HIS A 127 6.31 -1.98 1.25
C HIS A 127 5.29 -1.54 2.29
N ALA A 128 5.61 -1.67 3.59
CA ALA A 128 4.81 -1.14 4.68
C ALA A 128 5.57 -0.09 5.49
N PHE A 129 4.88 0.96 5.90
CA PHE A 129 5.43 2.10 6.63
C PHE A 129 4.52 2.51 7.77
N TYR A 130 5.10 3.16 8.78
CA TYR A 130 4.41 3.69 9.95
C TYR A 130 4.47 5.22 10.01
N LEU A 131 3.39 5.83 10.48
CA LEU A 131 3.26 7.24 10.81
C LEU A 131 2.54 7.40 12.16
N ALA A 132 3.07 8.25 13.04
CA ALA A 132 2.42 8.57 14.32
C ALA A 132 1.15 9.42 14.15
N HIS A 133 0.99 10.08 13.00
CA HIS A 133 -0.10 11.01 12.73
C HIS A 133 -0.79 10.65 11.41
N PRO A 134 -2.07 11.03 11.22
CA PRO A 134 -2.78 10.78 9.98
C PRO A 134 -2.01 11.37 8.78
N PRO A 135 -1.81 10.61 7.69
CA PRO A 135 -1.24 11.19 6.49
C PRO A 135 -2.26 12.18 5.88
N THR A 136 -1.80 13.35 5.46
CA THR A 136 -2.69 14.27 4.74
C THR A 136 -2.86 13.78 3.30
N SER A 137 -4.07 13.97 2.75
CA SER A 137 -4.32 13.66 1.34
C SER A 137 -3.43 14.49 0.40
N GLU A 138 -3.04 15.70 0.82
CA GLU A 138 -2.09 16.53 0.09
C GLU A 138 -0.68 15.94 0.09
N ALA A 139 -0.19 15.44 1.24
CA ALA A 139 1.11 14.79 1.30
C ALA A 139 1.12 13.54 0.40
N ILE A 140 0.15 12.64 0.59
CA ILE A 140 0.03 11.42 -0.25
C ILE A 140 -0.08 11.81 -1.72
N GLY A 141 -0.98 12.74 -2.06
CA GLY A 141 -1.20 13.20 -3.43
C GLY A 141 0.07 13.80 -4.05
N THR A 142 0.81 14.61 -3.32
CA THR A 142 2.07 15.22 -3.79
C THR A 142 3.11 14.16 -4.13
N PHE A 143 3.30 13.17 -3.26
CA PHE A 143 4.25 12.08 -3.52
C PHE A 143 3.82 11.21 -4.70
N LEU A 144 2.52 10.88 -4.80
CA LEU A 144 2.04 10.05 -5.91
C LEU A 144 1.96 10.82 -7.24
N VAL A 145 1.78 12.15 -7.24
CA VAL A 145 1.68 12.95 -8.47
C VAL A 145 3.04 13.42 -8.98
N SER A 146 3.97 13.78 -8.09
CA SER A 146 5.35 14.14 -8.49
C SER A 146 5.99 13.02 -9.32
N ASP A 147 5.63 11.78 -8.99
CA ASP A 147 5.95 10.56 -9.72
C ASP A 147 5.53 10.56 -11.20
N LEU A 148 4.29 10.98 -11.50
CA LEU A 148 3.79 11.06 -12.88
C LEU A 148 4.59 12.06 -13.72
N GLN A 149 5.10 13.12 -13.09
CA GLN A 149 5.90 14.14 -13.77
C GLN A 149 7.34 13.66 -13.96
N THR A 150 7.94 13.04 -12.94
CA THR A 150 9.31 12.51 -13.03
C THR A 150 9.42 11.40 -14.07
N VAL A 151 8.45 10.49 -14.17
CA VAL A 151 8.48 9.43 -15.19
C VAL A 151 8.15 9.95 -16.58
N ALA A 152 7.22 10.89 -16.73
CA ALA A 152 6.97 11.52 -18.02
C ALA A 152 8.23 12.23 -18.58
N GLN A 153 9.06 12.80 -17.71
CA GLN A 153 10.34 13.41 -18.10
C GLN A 153 11.42 12.39 -18.49
N LEU A 154 11.34 11.15 -17.99
CA LEU A 154 12.26 10.07 -18.37
C LEU A 154 11.85 9.40 -19.70
N ASP A 155 10.54 9.33 -19.98
CA ASP A 155 10.00 8.71 -21.21
C ASP A 155 10.12 9.65 -22.45
N GLU A 156 10.32 10.96 -22.28
CA GLU A 156 10.53 11.93 -23.39
C GLU A 156 12.02 12.13 -23.77
N GLY A 157 12.93 11.38 -23.12
CA GLY A 157 14.38 11.54 -23.25
C GLY A 157 15.11 10.47 -24.08
N ASP A 158 14.38 9.63 -24.82
CA ASP A 158 14.94 8.54 -25.66
C ASP A 158 14.60 8.75 -27.16
#